data_AF-A0A417JEK8-F1
#
_entry.id   AF-A0A417JEK8-F1
#
_cell.length_a   1.000
_cell.length_b   1.000
_cell.length_c   1.000
_cell.angle_alpha   90.00
_cell.angle_beta   90.00
_cell.angle_gamma   90.00
#
_symmetry.space_group_name_H-M   'P 1'
#
loop_
_entity.id
_entity.type
_entity.pdbx_description
1 polymer ?
#
loop_
_entity_poly.entity_id
_entity_poly.type
_entity_poly.pdbx_seq_one_letter_code
_entity_poly.pdbx_strand_id
1 'polypeptide(L)'
;MIEKGICMADGKTGAIILAAGRSAHMEELKPMLRMGQTTMIQREIDTIRQAGISPIVVVTGYQADVLERHISHRGAVCIRNKRYETSQMYGSICMGLRHIQKKADRVLLFPADVPMITADTIEKMAQAPGSMAVPVCQGKKGHPVMLSKEVFGHILTYRGGKGLRGAMDAWGEGVREIEVEDPGVLLDTNTKMDYESLLAYEKDRQKRGELAFRASISLSREEECFSALTADFLEAVAESGSMLGACQIRDISYSKGWKMLKIAEAQLGIQFLERQTGGSKGGFSVLTPEGKVFLEKFRRMEAAVQAAAEAAFEKIFLELEEEEKEDTDGREINAF
;
A
#
# COMPACT_ATOMS: atom_id res chain seq x y z
N MET A 1 -25.03 6.40 -31.05
CA MET A 1 -25.80 6.94 -29.91
C MET A 1 -25.09 6.51 -28.63
N ILE A 2 -24.44 7.48 -27.99
CA ILE A 2 -23.92 7.52 -26.62
C ILE A 2 -22.90 6.44 -26.24
N GLU A 3 -21.64 6.71 -26.57
CA GLU A 3 -20.48 6.24 -25.81
C GLU A 3 -20.63 6.72 -24.36
N LYS A 4 -20.76 5.78 -23.41
CA LYS A 4 -20.56 6.07 -21.99
C LYS A 4 -19.07 6.27 -21.78
N GLY A 5 -18.61 7.51 -21.92
CA GLY A 5 -17.32 7.93 -21.41
C GLY A 5 -17.29 7.70 -19.90
N ILE A 6 -16.58 6.66 -19.48
CA ILE A 6 -16.08 6.55 -18.11
C ILE A 6 -15.05 7.68 -17.99
N CYS A 7 -15.43 8.78 -17.34
CA CYS A 7 -14.49 9.79 -16.90
C CYS A 7 -13.57 9.13 -15.87
N MET A 8 -12.41 8.67 -16.31
CA MET A 8 -11.31 8.32 -15.43
C MET A 8 -10.95 9.60 -14.65
N ALA A 9 -11.05 9.54 -13.32
CA ALA A 9 -10.59 10.65 -12.49
C ALA A 9 -9.06 10.63 -12.48
N ASP A 10 -8.42 11.44 -13.32
CA ASP A 10 -6.96 11.64 -13.43
C ASP A 10 -6.32 12.30 -12.18
N GLY A 11 -6.94 12.15 -11.00
CA GLY A 11 -6.52 12.76 -9.74
C GLY A 11 -5.73 11.80 -8.86
N LYS A 12 -4.72 12.32 -8.15
CA LYS A 12 -3.90 11.50 -7.24
C LYS A 12 -4.71 11.11 -6.00
N THR A 13 -4.80 9.81 -5.70
CA THR A 13 -5.50 9.31 -4.51
C THR A 13 -4.51 8.99 -3.39
N GLY A 14 -4.72 9.59 -2.22
CA GLY A 14 -3.97 9.30 -1.00
C GLY A 14 -4.80 8.52 0.02
N ALA A 15 -4.13 8.01 1.07
CA ALA A 15 -4.78 7.32 2.17
C ALA A 15 -4.47 8.02 3.51
N ILE A 16 -5.46 8.03 4.41
CA ILE A 16 -5.26 8.40 5.81
C ILE A 16 -5.70 7.23 6.68
N ILE A 17 -4.77 6.69 7.47
CA ILE A 17 -5.04 5.68 8.48
C ILE A 17 -5.17 6.36 9.85
N LEU A 18 -6.27 6.11 10.55
CA LEU A 18 -6.59 6.71 11.84
C LEU A 18 -6.18 5.75 12.98
N ALA A 19 -4.97 5.92 13.49
CA ALA A 19 -4.35 5.05 14.49
C ALA A 19 -4.03 5.78 15.82
N ALA A 20 -4.72 6.88 16.11
CA ALA A 20 -4.42 7.74 17.26
C ALA A 20 -5.11 7.32 18.56
N GLY A 21 -6.18 6.52 18.46
CA GLY A 21 -7.07 6.21 19.58
C GLY A 21 -6.42 5.29 20.61
N ARG A 22 -6.76 5.51 21.89
CA ARG A 22 -6.60 4.51 22.95
C ARG A 22 -7.87 3.65 22.96
N SER A 23 -7.72 2.35 22.86
CA SER A 23 -8.85 1.44 22.98
C SER A 23 -9.41 1.51 24.40
N ALA A 24 -10.72 1.79 24.52
CA ALA A 24 -11.40 1.86 25.81
C ALA A 24 -11.68 0.47 26.41
N HIS A 25 -11.76 -0.56 25.54
CA HIS A 25 -12.17 -1.92 25.89
C HIS A 25 -11.02 -2.93 25.92
N MET A 26 -9.90 -2.61 25.26
CA MET A 26 -8.66 -3.38 25.32
C MET A 26 -7.55 -2.41 25.70
N GLU A 27 -6.78 -2.65 26.76
CA GLU A 27 -5.63 -1.81 27.13
C GLU A 27 -4.45 -1.95 26.15
N GLU A 28 -4.72 -2.35 24.91
CA GLU A 28 -3.76 -2.71 23.88
C GLU A 28 -3.77 -1.71 22.73
N LEU A 29 -2.59 -1.50 22.15
CA LEU A 29 -2.43 -0.72 20.93
C LEU A 29 -2.91 -1.57 19.74
N LYS A 30 -4.23 -1.56 19.46
CA LYS A 30 -4.87 -2.38 18.41
C LYS A 30 -4.11 -2.43 17.07
N PRO A 31 -3.58 -1.31 16.52
CA PRO A 31 -2.85 -1.36 15.26
C PRO A 31 -1.61 -2.28 15.30
N MET A 32 -1.06 -2.55 16.49
CA MET A 32 0.09 -3.44 16.72
C MET A 32 -0.30 -4.90 16.99
N LEU A 33 -1.59 -5.23 17.07
CA LEU A 33 -2.04 -6.61 17.22
C LEU A 33 -1.54 -7.47 16.05
N ARG A 34 -1.12 -8.69 16.38
CA ARG A 34 -0.49 -9.60 15.43
C ARG A 34 -1.53 -10.29 14.57
N MET A 35 -1.27 -10.37 13.28
CA MET A 35 -2.16 -11.01 12.32
C MET A 35 -1.25 -11.84 11.40
N GLY A 36 -1.20 -13.14 11.68
CA GLY A 36 -0.17 -14.04 11.15
C GLY A 36 1.25 -13.56 11.48
N GLN A 37 2.07 -13.34 10.45
CA GLN A 37 3.45 -12.84 10.57
C GLN A 37 3.55 -11.31 10.62
N THR A 38 2.45 -10.60 10.36
CA THR A 38 2.41 -9.14 10.31
C THR A 38 1.65 -8.57 11.53
N THR A 39 1.45 -7.26 11.54
CA THR A 39 0.54 -6.56 12.45
C THR A 39 -0.59 -5.94 11.66
N MET A 40 -1.71 -5.62 12.31
CA MET A 40 -2.86 -4.98 11.65
C MET A 40 -2.47 -3.74 10.84
N ILE A 41 -1.69 -2.82 11.43
CA ILE A 41 -1.25 -1.60 10.73
C ILE A 41 -0.33 -1.88 9.55
N GLN A 42 0.55 -2.87 9.67
CA GLN A 42 1.47 -3.23 8.59
C GLN A 42 0.69 -3.84 7.42
N ARG A 43 -0.26 -4.73 7.72
CA ARG A 43 -1.17 -5.31 6.73
C ARG A 43 -1.93 -4.21 5.98
N GLU A 44 -2.54 -3.30 6.72
CA GLU A 44 -3.32 -2.20 6.15
C GLU A 44 -2.47 -1.31 5.23
N ILE A 45 -1.27 -0.92 5.66
CA ILE A 45 -0.31 -0.16 4.82
C ILE A 45 0.06 -0.95 3.57
N ASP A 46 0.37 -2.24 3.70
CA ASP A 46 0.80 -3.08 2.59
C ASP A 46 -0.33 -3.26 1.57
N THR A 47 -1.57 -3.46 2.01
CA THR A 47 -2.74 -3.61 1.12
C THR A 47 -3.09 -2.29 0.43
N ILE A 48 -2.99 -1.15 1.12
CA ILE A 48 -3.16 0.18 0.50
C ILE A 48 -2.10 0.41 -0.58
N ARG A 49 -0.84 -0.01 -0.34
CA ARG A 49 0.24 0.09 -1.34
C ARG A 49 0.02 -0.85 -2.53
N GLN A 50 -0.46 -2.06 -2.27
CA GLN A 50 -0.79 -3.03 -3.33
C GLN A 50 -1.83 -2.45 -4.29
N ALA A 51 -2.83 -1.73 -3.76
CA ALA A 51 -3.83 -1.01 -4.52
C ALA A 51 -3.32 0.28 -5.22
N GLY A 52 -2.00 0.52 -5.24
CA GLY A 52 -1.39 1.68 -5.93
C GLY A 52 -1.62 3.04 -5.27
N ILE A 53 -2.13 3.10 -4.02
CA ILE A 53 -2.51 4.36 -3.37
C ILE A 53 -1.31 5.05 -2.73
N SER A 54 -1.11 6.34 -3.05
CA SER A 54 -0.05 7.16 -2.46
C SER A 54 -0.36 8.67 -2.49
N PRO A 55 0.02 9.46 -1.46
CA PRO A 55 0.79 9.07 -0.28
C PRO A 55 -0.10 8.43 0.80
N ILE A 56 0.54 7.71 1.72
CA ILE A 56 -0.11 7.13 2.91
C ILE A 56 0.26 7.96 4.13
N VAL A 57 -0.74 8.48 4.84
CA VAL A 57 -0.58 9.24 6.08
C VAL A 57 -1.16 8.44 7.24
N VAL A 58 -0.39 8.22 8.29
CA VAL A 58 -0.86 7.56 9.52
C VAL A 58 -0.97 8.60 10.62
N VAL A 59 -2.16 8.78 11.16
CA VAL A 59 -2.39 9.67 12.31
C VAL A 59 -2.18 8.87 13.59
N THR A 60 -1.09 9.14 14.30
CA THR A 60 -0.69 8.43 15.52
C THR A 60 -1.09 9.22 16.77
N GLY A 61 -1.08 8.57 17.94
CA GLY A 61 -1.54 9.18 19.20
C GLY A 61 -1.08 8.38 20.41
N TYR A 62 -1.97 7.58 20.98
CA TYR A 62 -1.61 6.67 22.08
C TYR A 62 -0.41 5.80 21.70
N GLN A 63 0.64 5.81 22.54
CA GLN A 63 1.91 5.09 22.30
C GLN A 63 2.54 5.35 20.91
N ALA A 64 2.40 6.57 20.38
CA ALA A 64 2.86 6.93 19.04
C ALA A 64 4.33 6.54 18.73
N ASP A 65 5.26 6.72 19.67
CA ASP A 65 6.67 6.36 19.44
C ASP A 65 6.87 4.87 19.12
N VAL A 66 6.07 3.98 19.72
CA VAL A 66 6.12 2.54 19.46
C VAL A 66 5.59 2.25 18.06
N LEU A 67 4.42 2.81 17.73
CA LEU A 67 3.77 2.61 16.44
C LEU A 67 4.62 3.16 15.29
N GLU A 68 5.13 4.39 15.43
CA GLU A 68 5.92 5.07 14.40
C GLU A 68 7.23 4.33 14.10
N ARG A 69 7.93 3.83 15.13
CA ARG A 69 9.14 2.99 14.93
C ARG A 69 8.82 1.68 14.22
N HIS A 70 7.67 1.09 14.52
CA HIS A 70 7.27 -0.20 13.93
C HIS A 70 6.98 -0.10 12.42
N ILE A 71 6.50 1.05 11.95
CA ILE A 71 6.13 1.26 10.54
C ILE A 71 7.09 2.17 9.76
N SER A 72 8.21 2.59 10.35
CA SER A 72 9.14 3.57 9.76
C SER A 72 9.70 3.15 8.39
N HIS A 73 9.85 1.86 8.16
CA HIS A 73 10.42 1.27 6.94
C HIS A 73 9.38 1.01 5.83
N ARG A 74 8.12 1.41 6.03
CA ARG A 74 7.01 1.03 5.13
C ARG A 74 6.48 2.16 4.25
N GLY A 75 7.16 3.31 4.22
CA GLY A 75 6.84 4.42 3.32
C GLY A 75 5.59 5.22 3.68
N ALA A 76 5.12 5.10 4.94
CA ALA A 76 4.00 5.87 5.45
C ALA A 76 4.48 7.10 6.24
N VAL A 77 3.82 8.25 6.04
CA VAL A 77 4.12 9.48 6.76
C VAL A 77 3.31 9.53 8.05
N CYS A 78 3.97 9.57 9.20
CA CYS A 78 3.30 9.67 10.48
C CYS A 78 3.04 11.13 10.87
N ILE A 79 1.83 11.44 11.32
CA ILE A 79 1.49 12.71 11.97
C ILE A 79 0.92 12.45 13.37
N ARG A 80 1.50 13.10 14.38
CA ARG A 80 1.17 12.80 15.78
C ARG A 80 0.09 13.72 16.32
N ASN A 81 -1.05 13.16 16.70
CA ASN A 81 -2.08 13.84 17.47
C ASN A 81 -1.73 13.81 18.96
N LYS A 82 -1.08 14.88 19.45
CA LYS A 82 -0.73 15.04 20.87
C LYS A 82 -1.93 15.20 21.81
N ARG A 83 -3.13 15.44 21.27
CA ARG A 83 -4.37 15.63 22.04
C ARG A 83 -5.28 14.40 21.97
N TYR A 84 -4.77 13.24 21.60
CA TYR A 84 -5.57 12.03 21.35
C TYR A 84 -6.56 11.65 22.46
N GLU A 85 -6.25 11.97 23.73
CA GLU A 85 -7.13 11.69 24.88
C GLU A 85 -8.37 12.60 24.96
N THR A 86 -8.27 13.82 24.45
CA THR A 86 -9.33 14.84 24.53
C THR A 86 -9.95 15.16 23.17
N SER A 87 -9.24 14.86 22.08
CA SER A 87 -9.75 15.03 20.73
C SER A 87 -10.59 13.83 20.31
N GLN A 88 -11.80 14.06 19.83
CA GLN A 88 -12.58 13.03 19.14
C GLN A 88 -11.89 12.60 17.82
N MET A 89 -12.25 11.42 17.30
CA MET A 89 -11.72 10.87 16.04
C MET A 89 -11.74 11.88 14.88
N TYR A 90 -12.75 12.74 14.84
CA TYR A 90 -12.88 13.82 13.87
C TYR A 90 -11.69 14.80 13.84
N GLY A 91 -11.06 15.05 14.99
CA GLY A 91 -9.83 15.84 15.07
C GLY A 91 -8.67 15.20 14.31
N SER A 92 -8.49 13.88 14.46
CA SER A 92 -7.47 13.10 13.73
C SER A 92 -7.72 13.11 12.22
N ILE A 93 -8.99 13.00 11.80
CA ILE A 93 -9.38 13.13 10.38
C ILE A 93 -8.98 14.50 9.85
N CYS A 94 -9.33 15.58 10.56
CA CYS A 94 -8.96 16.93 10.15
C CYS A 94 -7.43 17.13 10.09
N MET A 95 -6.68 16.53 11.01
CA MET A 95 -5.21 16.56 10.97
C MET A 95 -4.65 15.88 9.72
N GLY A 96 -5.14 14.67 9.40
CA GLY A 96 -4.74 13.95 8.20
C GLY A 96 -5.09 14.71 6.92
N LEU A 97 -6.33 15.22 6.82
CA LEU A 97 -6.78 16.00 5.68
C LEU A 97 -5.93 17.26 5.49
N ARG A 98 -5.62 17.99 6.56
CA ARG A 98 -4.75 19.19 6.45
C ARG A 98 -3.37 18.86 5.90
N HIS A 99 -2.83 17.70 6.24
CA HIS A 99 -1.52 17.25 5.75
C HIS A 99 -1.57 16.84 4.27
N ILE A 100 -2.62 16.11 3.86
CA ILE A 100 -2.67 15.47 2.55
C ILE A 100 -3.32 16.32 1.44
N GLN A 101 -4.16 17.31 1.78
CA GLN A 101 -4.98 18.10 0.84
C GLN A 101 -4.22 18.78 -0.33
N LYS A 102 -2.89 18.99 -0.18
CA LYS A 102 -2.04 19.57 -1.24
C LYS A 102 -1.37 18.51 -2.14
N LYS A 103 -1.47 17.23 -1.77
CA LYS A 103 -0.76 16.10 -2.38
C LYS A 103 -1.69 15.07 -3.02
N ALA A 104 -2.99 15.17 -2.79
CA ALA A 104 -4.00 14.26 -3.29
C ALA A 104 -5.30 15.01 -3.60
N ASP A 105 -5.98 14.60 -4.66
CA ASP A 105 -7.31 15.09 -5.07
C ASP A 105 -8.42 14.21 -4.51
N ARG A 106 -8.07 13.02 -4.03
CA ARG A 106 -8.97 12.09 -3.35
C ARG A 106 -8.27 11.47 -2.16
N VAL A 107 -9.04 11.15 -1.13
CA VAL A 107 -8.53 10.53 0.09
C VAL A 107 -9.43 9.37 0.48
N LEU A 108 -8.81 8.22 0.74
CA LEU A 108 -9.45 7.10 1.42
C LEU A 108 -9.14 7.17 2.92
N LEU A 109 -10.18 7.18 3.75
CA LEU A 109 -10.08 7.18 5.21
C LEU A 109 -10.26 5.76 5.75
N PHE A 110 -9.24 5.28 6.45
CA PHE A 110 -9.21 3.96 7.05
C PHE A 110 -9.13 4.04 8.57
N PRO A 111 -10.04 3.37 9.30
CA PRO A 111 -9.85 3.07 10.72
C PRO A 111 -8.82 1.97 10.90
N ALA A 112 -7.85 2.18 11.79
CA ALA A 112 -6.79 1.19 12.04
C ALA A 112 -7.28 -0.10 12.73
N ASP A 113 -8.56 -0.18 13.07
CA ASP A 113 -9.22 -1.35 13.65
C ASP A 113 -9.99 -2.20 12.64
N VAL A 114 -9.99 -1.85 11.34
CA VAL A 114 -10.65 -2.59 10.24
C VAL A 114 -9.59 -3.10 9.22
N PRO A 115 -8.76 -4.11 9.57
CA PRO A 115 -7.52 -4.41 8.85
C PRO A 115 -7.68 -5.37 7.64
N MET A 116 -8.90 -5.83 7.35
CA MET A 116 -9.13 -6.93 6.40
C MET A 116 -9.61 -6.52 5.01
N ILE A 117 -9.75 -5.21 4.75
CA ILE A 117 -10.14 -4.66 3.46
C ILE A 117 -9.20 -5.17 2.35
N THR A 118 -9.72 -5.57 1.20
CA THR A 118 -8.93 -6.06 0.06
C THR A 118 -8.37 -4.93 -0.81
N ALA A 119 -7.32 -5.23 -1.59
CA ALA A 119 -6.77 -4.27 -2.56
C ALA A 119 -7.83 -3.87 -3.60
N ASP A 120 -8.58 -4.84 -4.15
CA ASP A 120 -9.65 -4.62 -5.12
C ASP A 120 -10.73 -3.65 -4.60
N THR A 121 -11.12 -3.79 -3.33
CA THR A 121 -12.05 -2.86 -2.69
C THR A 121 -11.45 -1.45 -2.61
N ILE A 122 -10.16 -1.34 -2.26
CA ILE A 122 -9.46 -0.05 -2.19
C ILE A 122 -9.40 0.60 -3.57
N GLU A 123 -9.05 -0.15 -4.62
CA GLU A 123 -9.01 0.34 -6.00
C GLU A 123 -10.40 0.80 -6.47
N LYS A 124 -11.42 -0.02 -6.23
CA LYS A 124 -12.82 0.31 -6.56
C LYS A 124 -13.28 1.57 -5.83
N MET A 125 -12.93 1.72 -4.56
CA MET A 125 -13.25 2.92 -3.78
C MET A 125 -12.44 4.15 -4.26
N ALA A 126 -11.20 3.98 -4.67
CA ALA A 126 -10.37 5.05 -5.24
C ALA A 126 -10.91 5.56 -6.58
N GLN A 127 -11.68 4.75 -7.30
CA GLN A 127 -12.35 5.09 -8.56
C GLN A 127 -13.83 5.45 -8.41
N ALA A 128 -14.41 5.32 -7.21
CA ALA A 128 -15.84 5.55 -6.97
C ALA A 128 -16.29 6.93 -7.48
N PRO A 129 -17.50 7.11 -8.00
CA PRO A 129 -17.97 8.42 -8.45
C PRO A 129 -18.38 9.34 -7.28
N GLY A 130 -18.44 10.65 -7.54
CA GLY A 130 -18.97 11.66 -6.63
C GLY A 130 -18.00 12.16 -5.56
N SER A 131 -18.48 13.09 -4.73
CA SER A 131 -17.64 13.74 -3.72
C SER A 131 -17.30 12.86 -2.53
N MET A 132 -18.20 11.94 -2.20
CA MET A 132 -18.06 11.04 -1.06
C MET A 132 -18.65 9.69 -1.39
N ALA A 133 -17.98 8.63 -0.95
CA ALA A 133 -18.45 7.28 -1.15
C ALA A 133 -18.09 6.38 0.04
N VAL A 134 -18.91 5.35 0.25
CA VAL A 134 -18.66 4.28 1.22
C VAL A 134 -18.95 2.93 0.58
N PRO A 135 -18.18 1.88 0.90
CA PRO A 135 -18.50 0.54 0.45
C PRO A 135 -19.72 0.00 1.19
N VAL A 136 -20.50 -0.83 0.51
CA VAL A 136 -21.62 -1.59 1.07
C VAL A 136 -21.36 -3.06 0.79
N CYS A 137 -21.33 -3.87 1.85
CA CYS A 137 -21.26 -5.32 1.75
C CYS A 137 -22.47 -5.90 2.47
N GLN A 138 -23.24 -6.74 1.79
CA GLN A 138 -24.46 -7.37 2.35
C GLN A 138 -25.42 -6.35 2.98
N GLY A 139 -25.61 -5.20 2.31
CA GLY A 139 -26.48 -4.11 2.77
C GLY A 139 -25.97 -3.30 3.96
N LYS A 140 -24.72 -3.54 4.41
CA LYS A 140 -24.10 -2.79 5.51
C LYS A 140 -22.98 -1.89 4.98
N LYS A 141 -22.99 -0.62 5.38
CA LYS A 141 -21.95 0.36 5.08
C LYS A 141 -20.68 0.06 5.87
N GLY A 142 -19.53 0.10 5.20
CA GLY A 142 -18.23 -0.18 5.79
C GLY A 142 -17.16 0.87 5.48
N HIS A 143 -15.91 0.43 5.49
CA HIS A 143 -14.71 1.23 5.24
C HIS A 143 -13.93 0.73 4.00
N PRO A 144 -13.16 1.59 3.31
CA PRO A 144 -12.82 2.97 3.65
C PRO A 144 -13.89 4.00 3.22
N VAL A 145 -13.89 5.17 3.86
CA VAL A 145 -14.67 6.32 3.36
C VAL A 145 -13.83 7.06 2.32
N MET A 146 -14.34 7.24 1.11
CA MET A 146 -13.70 8.07 0.09
C MET A 146 -14.20 9.50 0.17
N LEU A 147 -13.28 10.46 0.10
CA LEU A 147 -13.53 11.90 0.05
C LEU A 147 -12.79 12.53 -1.14
N SER A 148 -13.46 13.32 -1.97
CA SER A 148 -12.82 14.13 -3.02
C SER A 148 -12.36 15.49 -2.48
N LYS A 149 -11.50 16.17 -3.21
CA LYS A 149 -10.90 17.46 -2.82
C LYS A 149 -11.93 18.54 -2.49
N GLU A 150 -13.06 18.55 -3.19
CA GLU A 150 -14.10 19.57 -3.04
C GLU A 150 -14.76 19.55 -1.64
N VAL A 151 -14.80 18.39 -0.99
CA VAL A 151 -15.35 18.25 0.37
C VAL A 151 -14.34 18.53 1.47
N PHE A 152 -13.03 18.58 1.17
CA PHE A 152 -12.01 18.77 2.21
C PHE A 152 -12.22 20.08 2.98
N GLY A 153 -12.50 21.18 2.28
CA GLY A 153 -12.76 22.48 2.91
C GLY A 153 -13.94 22.43 3.88
N HIS A 154 -15.07 21.89 3.42
CA HIS A 154 -16.27 21.70 4.23
C HIS A 154 -15.96 20.87 5.49
N ILE A 155 -15.33 19.71 5.34
CA ILE A 155 -14.96 18.84 6.46
C ILE A 155 -13.99 19.53 7.42
N LEU A 156 -13.06 20.38 6.95
CA LEU A 156 -12.14 21.09 7.85
C LEU A 156 -12.81 22.23 8.62
N THR A 157 -13.87 22.82 8.06
CA THR A 157 -14.61 23.95 8.65
C THR A 157 -15.83 23.54 9.48
N TYR A 158 -16.32 22.31 9.34
CA TYR A 158 -17.47 21.86 10.10
C TYR A 158 -17.20 21.87 11.62
N ARG A 159 -18.22 22.31 12.37
CA ARG A 159 -18.18 22.51 13.83
C ARG A 159 -19.30 21.78 14.56
N GLY A 160 -20.07 20.94 13.87
CA GLY A 160 -21.14 20.17 14.50
C GLY A 160 -20.58 19.03 15.36
N GLY A 161 -21.34 18.62 16.38
CA GLY A 161 -20.91 17.61 17.36
C GLY A 161 -21.02 16.15 16.89
N LYS A 162 -21.39 15.90 15.63
CA LYS A 162 -21.64 14.54 15.10
C LYS A 162 -20.45 13.95 14.31
N GLY A 163 -19.26 14.55 14.44
CA GLY A 163 -18.02 14.06 13.81
C GLY A 163 -18.08 14.02 12.28
N LEU A 164 -17.37 13.06 11.68
CA LEU A 164 -17.32 12.93 10.21
C LEU A 164 -18.70 12.67 9.63
N ARG A 165 -19.51 11.80 10.24
CA ARG A 165 -20.86 11.51 9.79
C ARG A 165 -21.71 12.77 9.68
N GLY A 166 -21.68 13.61 10.72
CA GLY A 166 -22.38 14.89 10.69
C GLY A 166 -21.88 15.86 9.62
N ALA A 167 -20.57 15.86 9.35
CA ALA A 167 -20.01 16.67 8.26
C ALA A 167 -20.47 16.16 6.89
N MET A 168 -20.50 14.83 6.69
CA MET A 168 -20.98 14.20 5.46
C MET A 168 -22.49 14.44 5.25
N ASP A 169 -23.31 14.30 6.29
CA ASP A 169 -24.75 14.55 6.23
C ASP A 169 -25.07 16.03 5.91
N ALA A 170 -24.19 16.95 6.29
CA ALA A 170 -24.31 18.37 5.98
C ALA A 170 -23.84 18.73 4.56
N TRP A 171 -23.31 17.77 3.79
CA TRP A 171 -22.94 17.96 2.39
C TRP A 171 -24.13 17.64 1.48
N GLY A 172 -24.60 18.63 0.73
CA GLY A 172 -25.87 18.57 0.00
C GLY A 172 -25.99 17.49 -1.09
N GLU A 173 -24.88 16.91 -1.58
CA GLU A 173 -24.89 15.91 -2.66
C GLU A 173 -25.04 14.45 -2.17
N GLY A 174 -25.04 14.24 -0.84
CA GLY A 174 -25.14 12.93 -0.22
C GLY A 174 -23.88 12.07 -0.37
N VAL A 175 -23.97 10.83 0.11
CA VAL A 175 -22.87 9.86 0.13
C VAL A 175 -23.21 8.73 -0.82
N ARG A 176 -22.33 8.43 -1.78
CA ARG A 176 -22.51 7.30 -2.71
C ARG A 176 -22.24 5.97 -2.00
N GLU A 177 -23.03 4.98 -2.33
CA GLU A 177 -22.88 3.62 -1.84
C GLU A 177 -22.31 2.75 -2.97
N ILE A 178 -21.21 2.05 -2.68
CA ILE A 178 -20.49 1.23 -3.65
C ILE A 178 -20.57 -0.23 -3.20
N GLU A 179 -21.35 -1.04 -3.91
CA GLU A 179 -21.48 -2.47 -3.59
C GLU A 179 -20.14 -3.20 -3.75
N VAL A 180 -19.76 -3.98 -2.75
CA VAL A 180 -18.55 -4.81 -2.72
C VAL A 180 -18.86 -6.18 -2.12
N GLU A 181 -18.13 -7.20 -2.58
CA GLU A 181 -18.22 -8.57 -2.06
C GLU A 181 -17.20 -8.85 -0.94
N ASP A 182 -16.51 -7.80 -0.49
CA ASP A 182 -15.47 -7.86 0.53
C ASP A 182 -16.07 -7.69 1.93
N PRO A 183 -16.22 -8.77 2.73
CA PRO A 183 -16.71 -8.64 4.10
C PRO A 183 -15.70 -7.90 4.99
N GLY A 184 -14.42 -7.80 4.59
CA GLY A 184 -13.36 -7.10 5.32
C GLY A 184 -13.66 -5.64 5.59
N VAL A 185 -14.54 -5.00 4.81
CA VAL A 185 -15.01 -3.62 5.04
C VAL A 185 -15.83 -3.45 6.33
N LEU A 186 -16.31 -4.54 6.92
CA LEU A 186 -17.16 -4.57 8.11
C LEU A 186 -16.48 -5.16 9.34
N LEU A 187 -15.28 -5.75 9.21
CA LEU A 187 -14.65 -6.51 10.28
C LEU A 187 -13.75 -5.61 11.13
N ASP A 188 -14.33 -5.00 12.16
CA ASP A 188 -13.59 -4.22 13.16
C ASP A 188 -13.02 -5.08 14.31
N THR A 189 -12.13 -4.50 15.12
CA THR A 189 -11.52 -5.13 16.30
C THR A 189 -11.95 -4.46 17.59
N ASN A 190 -13.24 -4.28 17.82
CA ASN A 190 -13.70 -3.57 19.02
C ASN A 190 -13.50 -4.35 20.33
N THR A 191 -13.59 -5.66 20.27
CA THR A 191 -13.47 -6.57 21.40
C THR A 191 -12.45 -7.68 21.12
N LYS A 192 -12.07 -8.41 22.18
CA LYS A 192 -11.22 -9.60 22.05
C LYS A 192 -11.85 -10.67 21.14
N MET A 193 -13.18 -10.84 21.20
CA MET A 193 -13.90 -11.80 20.38
C MET A 193 -13.90 -11.41 18.91
N ASP A 194 -13.95 -10.10 18.60
CA ASP A 194 -13.82 -9.61 17.22
C ASP A 194 -12.43 -9.92 16.66
N TYR A 195 -11.39 -9.70 17.48
CA TYR A 195 -10.02 -10.04 17.11
C TYR A 195 -9.81 -11.55 16.89
N GLU A 196 -10.36 -12.41 17.76
CA GLU A 196 -10.32 -13.87 17.56
C GLU A 196 -11.05 -14.29 16.28
N SER A 197 -12.21 -13.68 16.00
CA SER A 197 -12.97 -13.90 14.77
C SER A 197 -12.20 -13.46 13.54
N LEU A 198 -11.48 -12.34 13.62
CA LEU A 198 -10.58 -11.87 12.56
C LEU A 198 -9.40 -12.81 12.30
N LEU A 199 -8.78 -13.36 13.35
CA LEU A 199 -7.72 -14.35 13.18
C LEU A 199 -8.23 -15.64 12.52
N ALA A 200 -9.46 -16.05 12.84
CA ALA A 200 -10.11 -17.18 12.17
C ALA A 200 -10.41 -16.87 10.69
N TYR A 201 -10.95 -15.68 10.43
CA TYR A 201 -11.21 -15.20 9.07
C TYR A 201 -9.94 -15.08 8.23
N GLU A 202 -8.84 -14.55 8.80
CA GLU A 202 -7.53 -14.50 8.12
C GLU A 202 -7.03 -15.90 7.76
N LYS A 203 -7.09 -16.86 8.70
CA LYS A 203 -6.65 -18.23 8.44
C LYS A 203 -7.49 -18.91 7.36
N ASP A 204 -8.80 -18.71 7.37
CA ASP A 204 -9.70 -19.23 6.34
C ASP A 204 -9.42 -18.56 4.98
N ARG A 205 -9.23 -17.24 4.95
CA ARG A 205 -8.81 -16.51 3.74
C ARG A 205 -7.43 -16.92 3.24
N GLN A 206 -6.47 -17.27 4.10
CA GLN A 206 -5.16 -17.79 3.67
C GLN A 206 -5.27 -19.20 3.10
N LYS A 207 -6.20 -20.01 3.61
CA LYS A 207 -6.49 -21.35 3.06
C LYS A 207 -7.24 -21.30 1.74
N ARG A 208 -8.11 -20.31 1.57
CA ARG A 208 -8.92 -20.07 0.36
C ARG A 208 -8.27 -19.09 -0.63
N GLY A 209 -7.20 -18.42 -0.22
CA GLY A 209 -6.60 -17.31 -0.94
C GLY A 209 -5.91 -17.82 -2.18
N GLU A 210 -6.07 -17.07 -3.26
CA GLU A 210 -5.31 -17.29 -4.49
C GLU A 210 -3.81 -17.21 -4.16
N LEU A 211 -3.05 -18.12 -4.77
CA LEU A 211 -1.59 -18.07 -4.70
C LEU A 211 -1.15 -16.68 -5.21
N ALA A 212 -0.20 -16.07 -4.53
CA ALA A 212 0.40 -14.81 -4.96
C ALA A 212 1.85 -15.08 -5.36
N PHE A 213 2.23 -14.58 -6.53
CA PHE A 213 3.58 -14.73 -7.07
C PHE A 213 4.44 -13.49 -6.83
N ARG A 214 5.73 -13.72 -6.56
CA ARG A 214 6.73 -12.66 -6.47
C ARG A 214 8.04 -13.12 -7.10
N ALA A 215 8.46 -12.45 -8.17
CA ALA A 215 9.80 -12.57 -8.75
C ALA A 215 10.72 -11.45 -8.27
N SER A 216 12.02 -11.75 -8.23
CA SER A 216 13.07 -10.74 -8.12
C SER A 216 14.27 -11.18 -8.94
N ILE A 217 14.95 -10.23 -9.58
CA ILE A 217 16.16 -10.52 -10.36
C ILE A 217 17.40 -9.92 -9.75
N SER A 218 18.51 -10.62 -9.91
CA SER A 218 19.85 -10.08 -9.69
C SER A 218 20.81 -10.60 -10.75
N LEU A 219 21.85 -9.82 -10.99
CA LEU A 219 22.97 -10.13 -11.87
C LEU A 219 24.17 -10.52 -11.00
N SER A 220 24.91 -11.51 -11.46
CA SER A 220 26.09 -12.02 -10.79
C SER A 220 27.23 -12.27 -11.78
N ARG A 221 28.46 -12.23 -11.27
CA ARG A 221 29.60 -12.92 -11.89
C ARG A 221 30.14 -13.94 -10.89
N GLU A 222 31.00 -13.50 -9.98
CA GLU A 222 31.56 -14.36 -8.91
C GLU A 222 30.69 -14.36 -7.64
N GLU A 223 30.07 -13.21 -7.34
CA GLU A 223 29.01 -13.04 -6.34
C GLU A 223 27.91 -12.15 -6.94
N GLU A 224 26.80 -11.96 -6.22
CA GLU A 224 25.76 -11.00 -6.64
C GLU A 224 26.38 -9.60 -6.77
N CYS A 225 26.32 -9.03 -7.97
CA CYS A 225 26.91 -7.73 -8.25
C CYS A 225 25.87 -6.63 -8.47
N PHE A 226 24.65 -6.97 -8.89
CA PHE A 226 23.62 -5.95 -9.10
C PHE A 226 22.21 -6.52 -8.95
N SER A 227 21.40 -5.93 -8.08
CA SER A 227 20.04 -6.38 -7.78
C SER A 227 19.03 -5.23 -7.83
N ALA A 228 17.74 -5.55 -7.74
CA ALA A 228 16.66 -4.56 -7.64
C ALA A 228 16.93 -3.50 -6.55
N LEU A 229 17.48 -3.93 -5.41
CA LEU A 229 17.88 -3.02 -4.32
C LEU A 229 19.01 -2.06 -4.73
N THR A 230 19.95 -2.52 -5.56
CA THR A 230 21.06 -1.70 -6.06
C THR A 230 20.56 -0.68 -7.09
N ALA A 231 19.66 -1.09 -7.98
CA ALA A 231 18.98 -0.20 -8.92
C ALA A 231 18.21 0.90 -8.18
N ASP A 232 17.38 0.48 -7.21
CA ASP A 232 16.61 1.35 -6.34
C ASP A 232 17.49 2.39 -5.61
N PHE A 233 18.62 1.92 -5.08
CA PHE A 233 19.59 2.77 -4.42
C PHE A 233 20.16 3.84 -5.36
N LEU A 234 20.56 3.46 -6.57
CA LEU A 234 21.12 4.38 -7.57
C LEU A 234 20.11 5.45 -8.03
N GLU A 235 18.85 5.08 -8.19
CA GLU A 235 17.76 6.03 -8.49
C GLU A 235 17.55 7.02 -7.33
N ALA A 236 17.59 6.53 -6.09
CA ALA A 236 17.47 7.38 -4.91
C ALA A 236 18.68 8.33 -4.76
N VAL A 237 19.86 7.94 -5.24
CA VAL A 237 21.01 8.86 -5.34
C VAL A 237 20.73 9.93 -6.38
N ALA A 238 20.18 9.57 -7.54
CA ALA A 238 19.81 10.54 -8.57
C ALA A 238 18.75 11.54 -8.10
N GLU A 239 17.79 11.10 -7.29
CA GLU A 239 16.75 11.96 -6.71
C GLU A 239 17.28 12.86 -5.58
N SER A 240 18.05 12.29 -4.64
CA SER A 240 18.51 13.03 -3.45
C SER A 240 19.82 13.81 -3.66
N GLY A 241 20.53 13.55 -4.75
CA GLY A 241 21.86 14.10 -5.04
C GLY A 241 22.96 13.65 -4.06
N SER A 242 22.69 12.66 -3.20
CA SER A 242 23.64 12.18 -2.19
C SER A 242 23.47 10.71 -1.84
N MET A 243 24.58 10.04 -1.54
CA MET A 243 24.58 8.65 -1.04
C MET A 243 23.82 8.50 0.28
N LEU A 244 23.94 9.50 1.17
CA LEU A 244 23.27 9.47 2.46
C LEU A 244 21.75 9.63 2.32
N GLY A 245 21.29 10.55 1.46
CA GLY A 245 19.87 10.70 1.15
C GLY A 245 19.29 9.43 0.54
N ALA A 246 20.01 8.79 -0.37
CA ALA A 246 19.60 7.51 -0.95
C ALA A 246 19.46 6.39 0.08
N CYS A 247 20.39 6.31 1.05
CA CYS A 247 20.31 5.34 2.14
C CYS A 247 19.08 5.58 3.03
N GLN A 248 18.71 6.84 3.27
CA GLN A 248 17.51 7.20 4.03
C GLN A 248 16.22 6.87 3.25
N ILE A 249 16.19 7.13 1.94
CA ILE A 249 15.06 6.81 1.07
C ILE A 249 14.83 5.29 0.98
N ARG A 250 15.91 4.49 0.91
CA ARG A 250 15.85 3.03 0.73
C ARG A 250 15.98 2.22 2.02
N ASP A 251 16.04 2.89 3.18
CA ASP A 251 16.20 2.27 4.50
C ASP A 251 17.34 1.24 4.56
N ILE A 252 18.51 1.60 4.05
CA ILE A 252 19.74 0.79 4.15
C ILE A 252 20.82 1.55 4.90
N SER A 253 21.69 0.83 5.61
CA SER A 253 22.82 1.47 6.27
C SER A 253 23.77 2.08 5.24
N TYR A 254 24.40 3.20 5.59
CA TYR A 254 25.38 3.86 4.73
C TYR A 254 26.50 2.90 4.29
N SER A 255 27.00 2.07 5.22
CA SER A 255 28.00 1.05 4.93
C SER A 255 27.50 -0.02 3.95
N LYS A 256 26.21 -0.41 4.03
CA LYS A 256 25.60 -1.36 3.10
C LYS A 256 25.49 -0.76 1.69
N GLY A 257 25.00 0.47 1.58
CA GLY A 257 24.94 1.19 0.30
C GLY A 257 26.33 1.31 -0.36
N TRP A 258 27.35 1.64 0.44
CA TRP A 258 28.74 1.65 -0.04
C TRP A 258 29.26 0.28 -0.47
N LYS A 259 28.98 -0.77 0.31
CA LYS A 259 29.40 -2.13 -0.02
C LYS A 259 28.78 -2.59 -1.34
N MET A 260 27.46 -2.44 -1.49
CA MET A 260 26.74 -2.81 -2.71
C MET A 260 27.31 -2.09 -3.93
N LEU A 261 27.50 -0.78 -3.83
CA LEU A 261 28.05 0.03 -4.93
C LEU A 261 29.46 -0.41 -5.32
N LYS A 262 30.34 -0.65 -4.34
CA LYS A 262 31.71 -1.12 -4.64
C LYS A 262 31.73 -2.48 -5.32
N ILE A 263 30.88 -3.42 -4.89
CA ILE A 263 30.78 -4.75 -5.51
C ILE A 263 30.28 -4.60 -6.96
N ALA A 264 29.23 -3.80 -7.16
CA ALA A 264 28.69 -3.52 -8.48
C ALA A 264 29.73 -2.92 -9.43
N GLU A 265 30.42 -1.85 -9.01
CA GLU A 265 31.42 -1.16 -9.83
C GLU A 265 32.61 -2.08 -10.13
N ALA A 266 33.09 -2.84 -9.15
CA ALA A 266 34.24 -3.74 -9.32
C ALA A 266 33.94 -4.90 -10.28
N GLN A 267 32.76 -5.52 -10.18
CA GLN A 267 32.44 -6.69 -11.02
C GLN A 267 31.92 -6.31 -12.40
N LEU A 268 31.21 -5.21 -12.53
CA LEU A 268 30.67 -4.77 -13.83
C LEU A 268 31.68 -3.94 -14.62
N GLY A 269 32.70 -3.38 -13.96
CA GLY A 269 33.67 -2.48 -14.59
C GLY A 269 33.07 -1.13 -14.98
N ILE A 270 31.91 -0.79 -14.41
CA ILE A 270 31.16 0.45 -14.67
C ILE A 270 31.26 1.31 -13.44
N GLN A 271 31.67 2.57 -13.59
CA GLN A 271 31.53 3.55 -12.52
C GLN A 271 30.11 4.12 -12.55
N PHE A 272 29.30 3.85 -11.52
CA PHE A 272 27.89 4.26 -11.51
C PHE A 272 27.70 5.72 -11.09
N LEU A 273 28.59 6.26 -10.25
CA LEU A 273 28.43 7.59 -9.67
C LEU A 273 29.65 8.49 -9.91
N GLU A 274 29.41 9.73 -10.31
CA GLU A 274 30.34 10.85 -10.15
C GLU A 274 30.17 11.42 -8.75
N ARG A 275 31.28 11.65 -8.05
CA ARG A 275 31.29 12.03 -6.64
C ARG A 275 32.26 13.17 -6.42
N GLN A 276 31.84 14.17 -5.64
CA GLN A 276 32.76 15.14 -5.06
C GLN A 276 32.73 14.98 -3.54
N THR A 277 33.88 14.64 -2.95
CA THR A 277 34.05 14.56 -1.50
C THR A 277 33.97 15.97 -0.90
N GLY A 278 32.96 16.23 -0.07
CA GLY A 278 32.64 17.57 0.41
C GLY A 278 33.40 17.99 1.67
N GLY A 279 34.05 19.16 1.60
CA GLY A 279 34.25 20.07 2.74
C GLY A 279 32.99 20.91 3.02
N SER A 280 33.13 22.16 3.50
CA SER A 280 32.06 23.04 4.03
C SER A 280 30.84 23.33 3.13
N LYS A 281 30.82 22.89 1.86
CA LYS A 281 29.69 23.04 0.92
C LYS A 281 28.89 21.76 0.66
N GLY A 282 29.24 20.64 1.31
CA GLY A 282 28.58 19.35 1.13
C GLY A 282 29.09 18.59 -0.09
N GLY A 283 29.13 17.25 -0.01
CA GLY A 283 29.49 16.39 -1.13
C GLY A 283 28.26 16.04 -1.96
N PHE A 284 28.42 15.85 -3.27
CA PHE A 284 27.35 15.39 -4.15
C PHE A 284 27.66 14.02 -4.74
N SER A 285 26.61 13.30 -5.13
CA SER A 285 26.68 12.04 -5.86
C SER A 285 25.62 12.03 -6.94
N VAL A 286 26.03 11.88 -8.19
CA VAL A 286 25.13 11.86 -9.36
C VAL A 286 25.47 10.68 -10.25
N LEU A 287 24.47 10.13 -10.94
CA LEU A 287 24.69 9.02 -11.87
C LEU A 287 25.54 9.46 -13.07
N THR A 288 26.54 8.66 -13.40
CA THR A 288 27.28 8.78 -14.67
C THR A 288 26.35 8.48 -15.86
N PRO A 289 26.67 8.97 -17.07
CA PRO A 289 25.93 8.59 -18.29
C PRO A 289 25.86 7.07 -18.49
N GLU A 290 26.97 6.36 -18.26
CA GLU A 290 27.04 4.91 -18.39
C GLU A 290 26.18 4.19 -17.33
N GLY A 291 26.21 4.67 -16.08
CA GLY A 291 25.38 4.15 -15.00
C GLY A 291 23.87 4.30 -15.29
N LYS A 292 23.46 5.41 -15.89
CA LYS A 292 22.05 5.62 -16.34
C LYS A 292 21.65 4.60 -17.40
N VAL A 293 22.48 4.42 -18.43
CA VAL A 293 22.21 3.45 -19.50
C VAL A 293 22.14 2.01 -18.97
N PHE A 294 23.02 1.65 -18.03
CA PHE A 294 22.98 0.33 -17.41
C PHE A 294 21.69 0.13 -16.59
N LEU A 295 21.32 1.14 -15.80
CA LEU A 295 20.11 1.10 -14.98
C LEU A 295 18.85 0.94 -15.83
N GLU A 296 18.73 1.67 -16.95
CA GLU A 296 17.63 1.51 -17.90
C GLU A 296 17.55 0.09 -18.48
N LYS A 297 18.70 -0.50 -18.84
CA LYS A 297 18.78 -1.89 -19.31
C LYS A 297 18.34 -2.88 -18.23
N PHE A 298 18.80 -2.68 -17.00
CA PHE A 298 18.41 -3.52 -15.86
C PHE A 298 16.90 -3.45 -15.61
N ARG A 299 16.31 -2.26 -15.58
CA ARG A 299 14.85 -2.08 -15.40
C ARG A 299 14.04 -2.69 -16.52
N ARG A 300 14.54 -2.60 -17.77
CA ARG A 300 13.91 -3.28 -18.91
C ARG A 300 13.92 -4.80 -18.74
N MET A 301 15.03 -5.37 -18.28
CA MET A 301 15.14 -6.81 -17.99
C MET A 301 14.23 -7.22 -16.83
N GLU A 302 14.20 -6.45 -15.76
CA GLU A 302 13.33 -6.67 -14.59
C GLU A 302 11.85 -6.72 -15.00
N ALA A 303 11.40 -5.73 -15.78
CA ALA A 303 10.04 -5.70 -16.30
C ALA A 303 9.72 -6.89 -17.20
N ALA A 304 10.65 -7.29 -18.08
CA ALA A 304 10.46 -8.43 -18.97
C ALA A 304 10.37 -9.76 -18.20
N VAL A 305 11.22 -9.95 -17.18
CA VAL A 305 11.19 -11.15 -16.32
C VAL A 305 9.92 -11.18 -15.47
N GLN A 306 9.53 -10.04 -14.90
CA GLN A 306 8.30 -9.93 -14.12
C GLN A 306 7.09 -10.32 -14.98
N ALA A 307 6.95 -9.75 -16.18
CA ALA A 307 5.86 -10.08 -17.09
C ALA A 307 5.85 -11.56 -17.51
N ALA A 308 7.02 -12.12 -17.83
CA ALA A 308 7.11 -13.54 -18.20
C ALA A 308 6.76 -14.46 -17.02
N ALA A 309 7.14 -14.08 -15.81
CA ALA A 309 6.89 -14.87 -14.62
C ALA A 309 5.45 -14.74 -14.13
N GLU A 310 4.81 -13.57 -14.28
CA GLU A 310 3.37 -13.37 -14.11
C GLU A 310 2.58 -14.25 -15.08
N ALA A 311 2.91 -14.22 -16.38
CA ALA A 311 2.26 -15.07 -17.37
C ALA A 311 2.44 -16.57 -17.09
N ALA A 312 3.63 -16.98 -16.65
CA ALA A 312 3.88 -18.37 -16.25
C ALA A 312 3.10 -18.74 -14.98
N PHE A 313 2.99 -17.82 -14.03
CA PHE A 313 2.23 -18.04 -12.81
C PHE A 313 0.74 -18.20 -13.10
N GLU A 314 0.17 -17.33 -13.95
CA GLU A 314 -1.21 -17.44 -14.42
C GLU A 314 -1.45 -18.80 -15.08
N LYS A 315 -0.61 -19.18 -16.04
CA LYS A 315 -0.73 -20.45 -16.75
C LYS A 315 -0.62 -21.69 -15.85
N ILE A 316 0.29 -21.69 -14.87
CA ILE A 316 0.59 -22.89 -14.07
C ILE A 316 -0.35 -23.02 -12.88
N PHE A 317 -0.77 -21.90 -12.30
CA PHE A 317 -1.50 -21.92 -11.02
C PHE A 317 -2.93 -21.39 -11.11
N LEU A 318 -3.30 -20.67 -12.18
CA LEU A 318 -4.61 -20.02 -12.30
C LEU A 318 -5.41 -20.44 -13.53
N GLU A 319 -4.80 -20.94 -14.62
CA GLU A 319 -5.52 -21.62 -15.69
C GLU A 319 -5.96 -23.01 -15.21
N LEU A 320 -7.28 -23.25 -15.19
CA LEU A 320 -7.85 -24.56 -14.89
C LEU A 320 -7.46 -25.52 -16.03
N GLU A 321 -6.80 -26.63 -15.72
CA GLU A 321 -6.68 -27.75 -16.65
C GLU A 321 -8.12 -28.16 -17.04
N GLU A 322 -8.51 -27.91 -18.29
CA GLU A 322 -9.69 -28.58 -18.85
C GLU A 322 -9.38 -30.08 -18.80
N GLU A 323 -10.06 -30.80 -17.91
CA GLU A 323 -10.00 -32.26 -17.88
C GLU A 323 -10.26 -32.78 -19.30
N GLU A 324 -9.23 -33.33 -19.93
CA GLU A 324 -9.38 -34.13 -21.13
C GLU A 324 -10.36 -35.24 -20.78
N LYS A 325 -11.61 -35.10 -21.25
CA LYS A 325 -12.56 -36.20 -21.28
C LYS A 325 -11.95 -37.27 -22.17
N GLU A 326 -11.35 -38.28 -21.56
CA GLU A 326 -11.09 -39.54 -22.24
C GLU A 326 -12.44 -40.08 -22.75
N ASP A 327 -12.63 -39.95 -24.06
CA ASP A 327 -13.58 -40.73 -24.85
C ASP A 327 -13.31 -42.21 -24.59
N THR A 328 -14.01 -42.78 -23.62
CA THR A 328 -14.22 -44.23 -23.54
C THR A 328 -15.29 -44.58 -24.56
N ASP A 329 -14.91 -44.53 -25.83
CA ASP A 329 -15.68 -45.06 -26.94
C ASP A 329 -15.90 -46.57 -26.70
N GLY A 330 -17.16 -46.90 -26.47
CA GLY A 330 -17.63 -48.24 -26.14
C GLY A 330 -17.36 -49.19 -27.29
N ARG A 331 -16.30 -49.99 -27.17
CA ARG A 331 -16.17 -51.19 -28.00
C ARG A 331 -17.12 -52.27 -27.51
N GLU A 332 -18.11 -52.51 -28.36
CA GLU A 332 -19.02 -53.63 -28.38
C GLU A 332 -18.33 -54.96 -28.03
N ILE A 333 -18.81 -55.59 -26.96
CA ILE A 333 -18.66 -57.03 -26.76
C ILE A 333 -19.80 -57.73 -27.50
N ASN A 334 -19.52 -58.16 -28.74
CA ASN A 334 -20.34 -59.16 -29.42
C ASN A 334 -20.06 -60.53 -28.77
N ALA A 335 -21.11 -61.12 -28.19
CA ALA A 335 -21.12 -62.50 -27.72
C ALA A 335 -21.40 -63.45 -28.88
N PHE A 336 -20.44 -64.35 -29.15
CA PHE A 336 -20.65 -65.70 -29.67
C PHE A 336 -19.59 -66.61 -29.05
#